data_AF-K8DX29-F1
#
_entry.id   AF-K8DX29-F1
#
_cell.length_a   1.000
_cell.length_b   1.000
_cell.length_c   1.000
_cell.angle_alpha   90.00
_cell.angle_beta   90.00
_cell.angle_gamma   90.00
#
_symmetry.space_group_name_H-M   'P 1'
#
loop_
_entity.id
_entity.type
_entity.pdbx_description
1 polymer ?
#
loop_
_entity_poly.entity_id
_entity_poly.type
_entity_poly.pdbx_seq_one_letter_code
_entity_poly.pdbx_strand_id
1 'polypeptide(L)'
;MDDTQLNHGKDTILVNVLAKMPYMKIRTDRQCKFVEDNAAAVTYRGEVAPCYALMHAYHCYIYGRKKEILPFYLGNVNESSLGEILTDPAYVNFRSKLKDFKFPSCTDCKYVDGCSYTDTNESDCWGNNPSCAECLWSRRLIACP
;
A
#
# COMPACT_ATOMS: atom_id res chain seq x y z
N MET A 1 2.44 -5.41 -20.09
CA MET A 1 2.42 -6.86 -20.36
C MET A 1 1.92 -7.57 -19.11
N ASP A 2 0.73 -8.15 -19.25
CA ASP A 2 0.18 -9.15 -18.34
C ASP A 2 1.17 -10.31 -18.20
N ASP A 3 1.55 -10.64 -16.97
CA ASP A 3 2.45 -11.75 -16.63
C ASP A 3 1.72 -12.95 -16.03
N THR A 4 0.38 -12.95 -16.05
CA THR A 4 -0.45 -14.07 -15.62
C THR A 4 -0.36 -15.26 -16.58
N GLN A 5 0.08 -15.04 -17.83
CA GLN A 5 0.09 -16.03 -18.92
C GLN A 5 -1.29 -16.66 -19.18
N LEU A 6 -2.38 -16.00 -18.76
CA LEU A 6 -3.73 -16.48 -18.96
C LEU A 6 -4.19 -16.15 -20.39
N ASN A 7 -4.53 -17.18 -21.16
CA ASN A 7 -5.14 -17.00 -22.47
C ASN A 7 -6.66 -16.95 -22.32
N HIS A 8 -7.25 -15.76 -22.44
CA HIS A 8 -8.70 -15.56 -22.38
C HIS A 8 -9.38 -15.72 -23.75
N GLY A 9 -8.69 -16.30 -24.74
CA GLY A 9 -9.23 -16.52 -26.07
C GLY A 9 -9.69 -15.22 -26.74
N LYS A 10 -10.96 -15.16 -27.16
CA LYS A 10 -11.55 -13.98 -27.83
C LYS A 10 -11.69 -12.76 -26.91
N ASP A 11 -11.79 -12.98 -25.60
CA ASP A 11 -12.00 -11.90 -24.63
C ASP A 11 -10.69 -11.29 -24.12
N THR A 12 -9.54 -11.78 -24.60
CA THR A 12 -8.20 -11.33 -24.15
C THR A 12 -8.01 -9.81 -24.27
N ILE A 13 -8.55 -9.18 -25.30
CA ILE A 13 -8.47 -7.71 -25.45
C ILE A 13 -9.37 -7.03 -24.41
N LEU A 14 -10.60 -7.50 -24.23
CA LEU A 14 -11.55 -6.95 -23.26
C LEU A 14 -11.02 -7.07 -21.82
N VAL A 15 -10.50 -8.25 -21.45
CA VAL A 15 -9.93 -8.49 -20.12
C VAL A 15 -8.70 -7.61 -19.89
N ASN A 16 -7.78 -7.50 -20.85
CA ASN A 16 -6.60 -6.64 -20.70
C ASN A 16 -6.93 -5.14 -20.61
N VAL A 17 -8.05 -4.70 -21.20
CA VAL A 17 -8.47 -3.29 -21.20
C VAL A 17 -9.31 -2.95 -19.96
N LEU A 18 -10.21 -3.84 -19.55
CA LEU A 18 -11.16 -3.58 -18.47
C LEU A 18 -10.65 -4.05 -17.11
N ALA A 19 -9.94 -5.18 -17.03
CA ALA A 19 -9.42 -5.73 -15.79
C ALA A 19 -7.96 -5.32 -15.59
N LYS A 20 -7.72 -4.47 -14.57
CA LYS A 20 -6.34 -4.17 -14.12
C LYS A 20 -5.83 -5.32 -13.28
N MET A 21 -5.32 -6.36 -13.92
CA MET A 21 -4.77 -7.54 -13.25
C MET A 21 -3.56 -7.18 -12.35
N PRO A 22 -3.41 -7.84 -11.19
CA PRO A 22 -2.19 -7.74 -10.40
C PRO A 22 -1.02 -8.37 -11.14
N TYR A 23 0.21 -7.99 -10.76
CA TYR A 23 1.39 -8.70 -11.22
C TYR A 23 1.56 -10.02 -10.49
N MET A 24 2.01 -11.04 -11.20
CA MET A 24 2.32 -12.35 -10.63
C MET A 24 3.76 -12.44 -10.10
N LYS A 25 4.60 -11.46 -10.42
CA LYS A 25 6.01 -11.39 -9.99
C LYS A 25 6.34 -9.97 -9.54
N ILE A 26 7.26 -9.86 -8.58
CA ILE A 26 7.77 -8.57 -8.15
C ILE A 26 8.50 -7.89 -9.31
N ARG A 27 8.30 -6.57 -9.44
CA ARG A 27 8.95 -5.73 -10.44
C ARG A 27 9.58 -4.53 -9.77
N THR A 28 10.55 -3.91 -10.45
CA THR A 28 11.25 -2.72 -9.95
C THR A 28 10.31 -1.51 -9.85
N ASP A 29 9.32 -1.39 -10.75
CA ASP A 29 8.34 -0.31 -10.69
C ASP A 29 7.51 -0.37 -9.40
N ARG A 30 7.32 0.79 -8.80
CA ARG A 30 6.46 0.97 -7.63
C ARG A 30 5.46 2.07 -7.94
N GLN A 31 4.20 1.84 -7.60
CA GLN A 31 3.14 2.84 -7.72
C GLN A 31 2.09 2.64 -6.63
N CYS A 32 1.84 3.69 -5.83
CA CYS A 32 0.77 3.67 -4.84
C CYS A 32 -0.51 4.27 -5.45
N LYS A 33 -1.49 3.44 -5.81
CA LYS A 33 -2.77 3.92 -6.39
C LYS A 33 -3.51 4.89 -5.48
N PHE A 34 -3.44 4.71 -4.16
CA PHE A 34 -4.08 5.65 -3.22
C PHE A 34 -3.49 7.06 -3.31
N VAL A 35 -2.19 7.17 -3.63
CA VAL A 35 -1.53 8.45 -3.84
C VAL A 35 -1.87 9.04 -5.22
N GLU A 36 -1.80 8.22 -6.27
CA GLU A 36 -2.06 8.64 -7.64
C GLU A 36 -3.51 9.05 -7.89
N ASP A 37 -4.47 8.28 -7.35
CA ASP A 37 -5.90 8.46 -7.57
C ASP A 37 -6.52 9.46 -6.58
N ASN A 38 -5.72 10.13 -5.74
CA ASN A 38 -6.21 11.03 -4.69
C ASN A 38 -7.24 10.40 -3.74
N ALA A 39 -7.05 9.10 -3.45
CA ALA A 39 -7.94 8.34 -2.60
C ALA A 39 -7.50 8.32 -1.13
N ALA A 40 -8.49 8.11 -0.25
CA ALA A 40 -8.37 7.87 1.17
C ALA A 40 -9.45 6.86 1.59
N ALA A 41 -9.28 6.22 2.75
CA ALA A 41 -10.28 5.32 3.32
C ALA A 41 -10.81 5.91 4.63
N VAL A 42 -12.12 5.76 4.88
CA VAL A 42 -12.75 6.21 6.12
C VAL A 42 -13.34 4.99 6.82
N THR A 43 -12.96 4.77 8.08
CA THR A 43 -13.50 3.66 8.88
C THR A 43 -14.95 3.92 9.28
N TYR A 44 -15.67 2.90 9.74
CA TYR A 44 -17.03 3.08 10.26
C TYR A 44 -17.09 4.02 11.48
N ARG A 45 -15.96 4.25 12.16
CA ARG A 45 -15.82 5.19 13.30
C ARG A 45 -15.49 6.62 12.86
N GLY A 46 -15.36 6.86 11.55
CA GLY A 46 -15.00 8.14 10.98
C GLY A 46 -13.49 8.41 10.93
N GLU A 47 -12.63 7.46 11.29
CA GLU A 47 -11.17 7.65 11.22
C GLU A 47 -10.73 7.66 9.76
N VAL A 48 -9.88 8.61 9.38
CA VAL A 48 -9.36 8.74 8.01
C VAL A 48 -7.98 8.07 7.93
N ALA A 49 -7.93 6.96 7.19
CA ALA A 49 -6.71 6.24 6.87
C ALA A 49 -6.25 6.56 5.43
N PRO A 50 -4.93 6.59 5.17
CA PRO A 50 -4.43 6.94 3.84
C PRO A 50 -4.63 5.84 2.78
N CYS A 51 -4.90 4.60 3.19
CA CYS A 51 -5.20 3.49 2.30
C CYS A 51 -5.90 2.34 3.04
N TYR A 52 -6.46 1.38 2.29
CA TYR A 52 -7.11 0.19 2.87
C TYR A 52 -6.19 -0.62 3.78
N ALA A 53 -4.91 -0.75 3.40
CA ALA A 53 -3.94 -1.51 4.17
C ALA A 53 -3.65 -0.91 5.55
N LEU A 54 -3.97 0.37 5.78
CA LEU A 54 -3.75 1.06 7.06
C LEU A 54 -5.06 1.38 7.79
N MET A 55 -6.19 0.83 7.31
CA MET A 55 -7.52 1.12 7.83
C MET A 55 -7.85 0.34 9.12
N HIS A 56 -7.18 -0.78 9.38
CA HIS A 56 -7.42 -1.61 10.56
C HIS A 56 -6.19 -2.48 10.85
N ALA A 57 -6.14 -3.06 12.05
CA ALA A 57 -5.12 -4.03 12.41
C ALA A 57 -5.42 -5.40 11.80
N TYR A 58 -4.42 -6.05 11.20
CA TYR A 58 -4.54 -7.44 10.72
C TYR A 58 -3.18 -8.12 10.62
N HIS A 59 -3.21 -9.44 10.55
CA HIS A 59 -2.05 -10.25 10.24
C HIS A 59 -2.06 -10.63 8.76
N CYS A 60 -0.91 -10.54 8.12
CA CYS A 60 -0.71 -11.04 6.77
C CYS A 60 0.57 -11.87 6.68
N TYR A 61 0.73 -12.55 5.55
CA TYR A 61 1.90 -13.37 5.28
C TYR A 61 2.56 -12.90 3.98
N ILE A 62 3.82 -12.48 4.08
CA ILE A 62 4.60 -12.00 2.95
C ILE A 62 5.75 -12.99 2.72
N TYR A 63 5.67 -13.72 1.61
CA TYR A 63 6.62 -14.81 1.29
C TYR A 63 6.81 -15.82 2.44
N GLY A 64 5.71 -16.17 3.11
CA GLY A 64 5.70 -17.12 4.24
C GLY A 64 6.04 -16.51 5.60
N ARG A 65 6.52 -15.26 5.67
CA ARG A 65 6.79 -14.56 6.93
C ARG A 65 5.53 -13.86 7.42
N LYS A 66 5.22 -14.06 8.70
CA LYS A 66 4.09 -13.39 9.36
C LYS A 66 4.45 -11.92 9.59
N LYS A 67 3.54 -11.03 9.23
CA LYS A 67 3.62 -9.59 9.48
C LYS A 67 2.35 -9.12 10.16
N GLU A 68 2.49 -8.26 11.16
CA GLU A 68 1.40 -7.52 11.76
C GLU A 68 1.31 -6.13 11.11
N ILE A 69 0.13 -5.78 10.64
CA ILE A 69 -0.16 -4.45 10.14
C ILE A 69 -1.00 -3.75 11.19
N LEU A 70 -0.53 -2.60 11.65
CA LEU A 70 -1.23 -1.72 12.57
C LEU A 70 -1.91 -0.57 11.79
N PRO A 71 -3.08 -0.12 12.27
CA PRO A 71 -3.80 0.98 11.64
C PRO A 71 -3.00 2.28 11.76
N PHE A 72 -3.21 3.18 10.80
CA PHE A 72 -2.65 4.52 10.83
C PHE A 72 -3.68 5.53 10.37
N TYR A 73 -4.06 6.43 11.27
CA TYR A 73 -5.09 7.43 11.06
C TYR A 73 -4.49 8.82 11.14
N LEU A 74 -4.97 9.72 10.29
CA LEU A 74 -4.49 11.11 10.17
C LEU A 74 -5.58 12.13 10.53
N GLY A 75 -6.72 11.66 11.03
CA GLY A 75 -7.83 12.51 11.48
C GLY A 75 -9.13 11.73 11.64
N ASN A 76 -10.18 12.39 12.08
CA ASN A 76 -11.54 11.85 12.16
C ASN A 76 -12.55 12.82 11.56
N VAL A 77 -13.41 12.35 10.65
CA VAL A 77 -14.41 13.18 9.96
C VAL A 77 -15.53 13.70 10.87
N ASN A 78 -15.66 13.15 12.08
CA ASN A 78 -16.59 13.65 13.09
C ASN A 78 -16.02 14.88 13.83
N GLU A 79 -14.72 15.13 13.73
CA GLU A 79 -14.02 16.22 14.43
C GLU A 79 -13.63 17.36 13.49
N SER A 80 -13.18 17.03 12.28
CA SER A 80 -12.75 17.99 11.26
C SER A 80 -13.32 17.63 9.89
N SER A 81 -13.44 18.61 9.00
CA SER A 81 -13.86 18.34 7.63
C SER A 81 -12.82 17.49 6.90
N LEU A 82 -13.26 16.67 5.93
CA LEU A 82 -12.34 15.86 5.14
C LEU A 82 -11.30 16.70 4.40
N GLY A 83 -11.68 17.90 3.94
CA GLY A 83 -10.77 18.84 3.29
C GLY A 83 -9.60 19.23 4.20
N GLU A 84 -9.91 19.63 5.44
CA GLU A 84 -8.89 19.99 6.44
C GLU A 84 -7.93 18.83 6.70
N ILE A 85 -8.45 17.63 6.92
CA ILE A 85 -7.64 16.42 7.19
C ILE A 85 -6.70 16.10 6.01
N LEU A 86 -7.20 16.19 4.77
CA LEU A 86 -6.39 15.88 3.59
C LEU A 86 -5.33 16.95 3.28
N THR A 87 -5.59 18.19 3.70
CA THR A 87 -4.62 19.31 3.58
C THR A 87 -3.69 19.42 4.78
N ASP A 88 -3.89 18.61 5.82
CA ASP A 88 -3.03 18.61 7.00
C ASP A 88 -1.57 18.31 6.61
N PRO A 89 -0.58 19.05 7.12
CA PRO A 89 0.82 18.83 6.80
C PRO A 89 1.30 17.40 7.04
N ALA A 90 0.80 16.70 8.06
CA ALA A 90 1.15 15.30 8.31
C ALA A 90 0.66 14.40 7.19
N TYR A 91 -0.57 14.60 6.71
CA TYR A 91 -1.15 13.85 5.59
C TYR A 91 -0.39 14.13 4.29
N VAL A 92 -0.15 15.40 3.99
CA VAL A 92 0.57 15.83 2.78
C VAL A 92 2.00 15.29 2.78
N ASN A 93 2.71 15.38 3.91
CA ASN A 93 4.07 14.85 4.04
C ASN A 93 4.09 13.32 3.87
N PHE A 94 3.12 12.61 4.43
CA PHE A 94 2.99 11.17 4.25
C PHE A 94 2.83 10.79 2.78
N ARG A 95 1.89 11.44 2.05
CA ARG A 95 1.69 11.22 0.61
C ARG A 95 2.92 11.58 -0.21
N SER A 96 3.64 12.64 0.16
CA SER A 96 4.87 13.07 -0.53
C SER A 96 5.98 12.01 -0.43
N LYS A 97 6.18 11.43 0.75
CA LYS A 97 7.12 10.30 0.93
C LYS A 97 6.74 9.11 0.06
N LEU A 98 5.45 8.83 -0.08
CA LEU A 98 4.95 7.75 -0.92
C LEU A 98 5.12 8.01 -2.42
N LYS A 99 4.86 9.23 -2.88
CA LYS A 99 5.00 9.64 -4.28
C LYS A 99 6.43 9.45 -4.78
N ASP A 100 7.40 9.84 -3.96
CA ASP A 100 8.83 9.73 -4.27
C ASP A 100 9.44 8.39 -3.85
N PHE A 101 8.64 7.48 -3.26
CA PHE A 101 9.10 6.21 -2.71
C PHE A 101 10.33 6.34 -1.78
N LYS A 102 10.29 7.31 -0.86
CA LYS A 102 11.33 7.61 0.14
C LYS A 102 11.35 6.61 1.30
N PHE A 103 11.36 5.33 0.94
CA PHE A 103 11.44 4.20 1.86
C PHE A 103 12.16 3.04 1.16
N PRO A 104 12.81 2.16 1.92
CA PRO A 104 13.56 1.05 1.37
C PRO A 104 12.62 0.06 0.68
N SER A 105 13.16 -0.79 -0.17
CA SER A 105 12.42 -1.96 -0.63
C SER A 105 12.70 -3.15 0.30
N CYS A 106 11.74 -3.47 1.17
CA CYS A 106 11.87 -4.61 2.06
C CYS A 106 11.51 -5.93 1.37
N THR A 107 10.59 -5.90 0.40
CA THR A 107 10.08 -7.11 -0.28
C THR A 107 11.13 -7.93 -1.01
N ASP A 108 12.21 -7.30 -1.49
CA ASP A 108 13.32 -7.92 -2.23
C ASP A 108 14.68 -7.68 -1.53
N CYS A 109 14.67 -7.33 -0.24
CA CYS A 109 15.87 -7.08 0.53
C CYS A 109 16.61 -8.40 0.82
N LYS A 110 17.92 -8.45 0.53
CA LYS A 110 18.77 -9.62 0.81
C LYS A 110 18.89 -10.01 2.29
N TYR A 111 18.51 -9.11 3.21
CA TYR A 111 18.61 -9.32 4.66
C TYR A 111 17.25 -9.56 5.32
N VAL A 112 16.19 -9.75 4.52
CA VAL A 112 14.81 -9.78 5.03
C VAL A 112 14.56 -10.93 6.02
N ASP A 113 15.22 -12.08 5.84
CA ASP A 113 15.00 -13.28 6.67
C ASP A 113 15.46 -13.12 8.14
N GLY A 114 16.25 -12.08 8.45
CA GLY A 114 16.68 -11.75 9.81
C GLY A 114 16.29 -10.35 10.26
N CYS A 115 15.40 -9.66 9.52
CA CYS A 115 15.10 -8.25 9.74
C CYS A 115 13.79 -8.06 10.52
N SER A 116 13.91 -7.65 11.79
CA SER A 116 12.75 -7.40 12.65
C SER A 116 11.91 -6.18 12.24
N TYR A 117 12.47 -5.23 11.48
CA TYR A 117 11.70 -4.11 10.93
C TYR A 117 10.54 -4.55 10.03
N THR A 118 10.56 -5.79 9.54
CA THR A 118 9.48 -6.31 8.70
C THR A 118 8.38 -7.02 9.47
N ASP A 119 8.53 -7.21 10.79
CA ASP A 119 7.54 -7.88 11.63
C ASP A 119 6.28 -7.02 11.79
N THR A 120 6.44 -5.69 11.87
CA THR A 120 5.33 -4.72 11.91
C THR A 120 5.43 -3.69 10.76
N ASN A 121 4.51 -2.73 10.70
CA ASN A 121 4.57 -1.57 9.82
C ASN A 121 4.96 -0.27 10.54
N GLU A 122 5.44 -0.32 11.78
CA GLU A 122 5.73 0.89 12.56
C GLU A 122 7.05 1.56 12.17
N SER A 123 7.99 0.81 11.59
CA SER A 123 9.31 1.34 11.25
C SER A 123 9.95 0.66 10.05
N ASP A 124 10.95 1.32 9.47
CA ASP A 124 11.91 0.73 8.55
C ASP A 124 13.33 1.26 8.82
N CYS A 125 14.33 0.72 8.12
CA CYS A 125 15.72 1.11 8.29
C CYS A 125 16.03 2.57 7.88
N TRP A 126 15.09 3.28 7.24
CA TRP A 126 15.21 4.71 6.91
C TRP A 126 14.42 5.59 7.89
N GLY A 127 13.77 5.00 8.90
CA GLY A 127 13.08 5.70 9.98
C GLY A 127 11.66 6.18 9.63
N ASN A 128 10.98 5.58 8.65
CA ASN A 128 9.59 5.96 8.36
C ASN A 128 8.60 5.28 9.31
N ASN A 129 7.57 6.02 9.73
CA ASN A 129 6.44 5.53 10.50
C ASN A 129 5.13 6.16 9.98
N PRO A 130 4.14 5.38 9.50
CA PRO A 130 4.24 3.93 9.27
C PRO A 130 5.11 3.65 8.04
N SER A 131 5.72 2.46 8.00
CA SER A 131 6.49 2.01 6.85
C SER A 131 5.62 1.37 5.77
N CYS A 132 5.82 1.83 4.54
CA CYS A 132 5.27 1.22 3.33
C CYS A 132 6.32 0.41 2.55
N ALA A 133 7.46 0.13 3.16
CA ALA A 133 8.62 -0.53 2.54
C ALA A 133 8.32 -1.96 2.04
N GLU A 134 7.32 -2.60 2.62
CA GLU A 134 6.89 -3.95 2.26
C GLU A 134 5.47 -4.01 1.66
N CYS A 135 4.98 -2.87 1.15
CA CYS A 135 3.61 -2.75 0.68
C CYS A 135 3.38 -3.49 -0.65
N LEU A 136 2.64 -4.59 -0.61
CA LEU A 136 2.30 -5.39 -1.80
C LEU A 136 1.35 -4.66 -2.77
N TRP A 137 0.57 -3.70 -2.27
CA TRP A 137 -0.24 -2.80 -3.10
C TRP A 137 0.61 -1.89 -3.96
N SER A 138 1.69 -1.32 -3.40
CA SER A 138 2.59 -0.44 -4.15
C SER A 138 3.40 -1.19 -5.20
N ARG A 139 3.57 -2.50 -5.00
CA ARG A 139 4.15 -3.46 -5.96
C ARG A 139 3.13 -4.04 -6.95
N ARG A 140 1.84 -3.66 -6.85
CA ARG A 140 0.72 -4.22 -7.63
C ARG A 140 0.63 -5.76 -7.61
N LEU A 141 1.21 -6.41 -6.60
CA LEU A 141 1.01 -7.83 -6.34
C LEU A 141 -0.38 -8.08 -5.74
N ILE A 142 -0.90 -7.07 -5.04
CA ILE A 142 -2.29 -7.00 -4.61
C ILE A 142 -2.96 -5.87 -5.38
N ALA A 143 -4.14 -6.15 -5.92
CA ALA A 143 -5.04 -5.17 -6.52
C ALA A 143 -6.44 -5.40 -5.96
N CYS A 144 -7.16 -4.32 -5.71
CA CYS A 144 -8.61 -4.40 -5.48
C CYS A 144 -9.24 -4.80 -6.82
N PRO A 145 -10.17 -5.78 -6.85
CA PRO A 145 -10.98 -6.06 -8.03
C PRO A 145 -11.77 -4.82 -8.47
#